data_AF-A0A7Y5LTX5-F1
#
_entry.id   AF-A0A7Y5LTX5-F1
#
_cell.length_a   1.000
_cell.length_b   1.000
_cell.length_c   1.000
_cell.angle_alpha   90.00
_cell.angle_beta   90.00
_cell.angle_gamma   90.00
#
_symmetry.space_group_name_H-M   'P 1'
#
loop_
_entity.id
_entity.type
_entity.pdbx_description
1 polymer ?
#
loop_
_entity_poly.entity_id
_entity_poly.type
_entity_poly.pdbx_seq_one_letter_code
_entity_poly.pdbx_strand_id
1 'polypeptide(L)'
;MHNWIIIFLLLHVIPVSGQTMSDPGLKKYIGLWEREQTDSLKTLIAEMEKKFPKAPEAIFLKNTYETDGAAAYAVYLRFVRDYPKNIFAPEAYHRMIQYDAAAGRYALAQDNLIKLRTDYPGSSCIKSAETLFPAAKSDEATQAIMTAPSDTVRPTEINAGKKFRLQVGAFSDQKNAQELKQKLTAKGYTPIEFSEKTVNGKNLILVWVGAYATREDAKKAGDTIKSKEQLNYSIVEK
;
A
#
# COMPACT_ATOMS: atom_id res chain seq x y z
N MET A 1 -29.28 -11.38 -58.08
CA MET A 1 -29.86 -11.98 -56.85
C MET A 1 -28.88 -11.70 -55.73
N HIS A 2 -29.18 -10.71 -54.88
CA HIS A 2 -28.27 -10.22 -53.83
C HIS A 2 -28.45 -11.06 -52.56
N ASN A 3 -27.39 -11.74 -52.10
CA ASN A 3 -27.37 -12.42 -50.80
C ASN A 3 -26.74 -11.50 -49.75
N TRP A 4 -27.55 -11.05 -48.79
CA TRP A 4 -27.08 -10.37 -47.58
C TRP A 4 -26.69 -11.40 -46.52
N ILE A 5 -25.43 -11.37 -46.08
CA ILE A 5 -24.95 -12.10 -44.91
C ILE A 5 -25.22 -11.22 -43.69
N ILE A 6 -26.16 -11.62 -42.85
CA ILE A 6 -26.46 -10.99 -41.56
C ILE A 6 -25.38 -11.43 -40.57
N ILE A 7 -24.50 -10.50 -40.19
CA ILE A 7 -23.52 -10.69 -39.12
C ILE A 7 -24.23 -10.46 -37.78
N PHE A 8 -24.54 -11.55 -37.06
CA PHE A 8 -24.94 -11.48 -35.66
C PHE A 8 -23.70 -11.22 -34.79
N LEU A 9 -23.47 -9.95 -34.47
CA LEU A 9 -22.45 -9.55 -33.49
C LEU A 9 -22.98 -9.85 -32.08
N LEU A 10 -22.68 -11.05 -31.57
CA LEU A 10 -22.99 -11.47 -30.20
C LEU A 10 -22.07 -10.72 -29.22
N LEU A 11 -22.51 -9.52 -28.82
CA LEU A 11 -21.96 -8.75 -27.72
C LEU A 11 -22.20 -9.53 -26.41
N HIS A 12 -21.29 -10.43 -26.08
CA HIS A 12 -21.25 -11.03 -24.75
C HIS A 12 -20.88 -9.93 -23.76
N VAL A 13 -21.88 -9.46 -23.04
CA VAL A 13 -21.72 -8.64 -21.84
C VAL A 13 -21.05 -9.53 -20.80
N ILE A 14 -19.72 -9.42 -20.67
CA ILE A 14 -18.99 -10.12 -19.61
C ILE A 14 -19.48 -9.51 -18.29
N PRO A 15 -20.09 -10.27 -17.37
CA PRO A 15 -20.46 -9.72 -16.08
C PRO A 15 -19.16 -9.32 -15.35
N VAL A 16 -18.94 -8.02 -15.23
CA VAL A 16 -17.95 -7.44 -14.30
C VAL A 16 -18.52 -7.63 -12.89
N SER A 17 -18.51 -8.86 -12.39
CA SER A 17 -18.81 -9.17 -10.99
C SER A 17 -17.54 -9.01 -10.18
N GLY A 18 -17.06 -7.78 -10.09
CA GLY A 18 -15.99 -7.35 -9.20
C GLY A 18 -16.53 -6.49 -8.06
N GLN A 19 -17.76 -6.72 -7.60
CA GLN A 19 -18.18 -6.27 -6.28
C GLN A 19 -17.74 -7.35 -5.29
N THR A 20 -16.72 -7.03 -4.49
CA THR A 20 -16.32 -7.83 -3.34
C THR A 20 -17.48 -7.82 -2.34
N MET A 21 -18.46 -8.72 -2.53
CA MET A 21 -19.49 -8.96 -1.53
C MET A 21 -18.81 -9.60 -0.34
N SER A 22 -18.73 -8.87 0.77
CA SER A 22 -18.30 -9.44 2.05
C SER A 22 -19.13 -10.68 2.35
N ASP A 23 -18.46 -11.75 2.79
CA ASP A 23 -19.11 -13.03 3.10
C ASP A 23 -20.29 -12.78 4.06
N PRO A 24 -21.53 -13.20 3.73
CA PRO A 24 -22.68 -13.02 4.60
C PRO A 24 -22.46 -13.57 6.02
N GLY A 25 -21.61 -14.59 6.18
CA GLY A 25 -21.21 -15.17 7.47
C GLY A 25 -20.34 -14.25 8.32
N LEU A 26 -19.70 -13.23 7.74
CA LEU A 26 -18.86 -12.27 8.44
C LEU A 26 -19.64 -11.06 9.01
N LYS A 27 -20.90 -10.84 8.57
CA LYS A 27 -21.74 -9.71 9.00
C LYS A 27 -21.83 -9.55 10.52
N LYS A 28 -21.88 -10.67 11.26
CA LYS A 28 -21.90 -10.65 12.73
C LYS A 28 -20.66 -9.95 13.30
N TYR A 29 -19.46 -10.32 12.86
CA TYR A 29 -18.20 -9.81 13.40
C TYR A 29 -17.95 -8.36 12.96
N ILE A 30 -18.25 -8.05 11.70
CA ILE A 30 -18.17 -6.69 11.17
C ILE A 30 -19.09 -5.77 11.98
N GLY A 31 -20.33 -6.18 12.25
CA GLY A 31 -21.25 -5.38 13.06
C GLY A 31 -20.81 -5.20 14.51
N LEU A 32 -20.08 -6.16 15.10
CA LEU A 32 -19.49 -5.98 16.44
C LEU A 32 -18.38 -4.93 16.42
N TRP A 33 -17.54 -4.96 15.37
CA TRP A 33 -16.48 -3.98 15.16
C TRP A 33 -17.03 -2.57 14.94
N GLU A 34 -18.02 -2.41 14.06
CA GLU A 34 -18.66 -1.12 13.75
C GLU A 34 -19.36 -0.49 14.96
N ARG A 35 -19.84 -1.30 15.89
CA ARG A 35 -20.45 -0.84 17.16
C ARG A 35 -19.44 -0.71 18.30
N GLU A 36 -18.15 -0.81 18.01
CA GLU A 36 -17.05 -0.75 18.98
C GLU A 36 -17.20 -1.76 20.15
N GLN A 37 -17.90 -2.87 19.92
CA GLN A 37 -18.09 -3.95 20.89
C GLN A 37 -16.85 -4.84 20.94
N THR A 38 -15.72 -4.24 21.29
CA THR A 38 -14.38 -4.82 21.19
C THR A 38 -14.20 -6.06 22.05
N ASP A 39 -14.80 -6.11 23.25
CA ASP A 39 -14.79 -7.29 24.12
C ASP A 39 -15.54 -8.46 23.49
N SER A 40 -16.75 -8.21 22.99
CA SER A 40 -17.57 -9.20 22.31
C SER A 40 -16.87 -9.74 21.07
N LEU A 41 -16.27 -8.86 20.25
CA LEU A 41 -15.52 -9.30 19.08
C LEU A 41 -14.28 -10.11 19.47
N LYS A 42 -13.53 -9.68 20.49
CA LYS A 42 -12.33 -10.38 20.99
C LYS A 42 -12.63 -11.82 21.42
N THR A 43 -13.73 -12.04 22.13
CA THR A 43 -14.14 -13.41 22.54
C THR A 43 -14.49 -14.32 21.35
N LEU A 44 -14.86 -13.74 20.20
CA LEU A 44 -15.31 -14.47 19.02
C LEU A 44 -14.25 -14.58 17.91
N ILE A 45 -13.05 -13.99 18.08
CA ILE A 45 -11.99 -14.02 17.06
C ILE A 45 -11.56 -15.43 16.72
N ALA A 46 -11.33 -16.29 17.72
CA ALA A 46 -10.88 -17.65 17.47
C ALA A 46 -11.92 -18.46 16.64
N GLU A 47 -13.21 -18.23 16.89
CA GLU A 47 -14.29 -18.81 16.10
C GLU A 47 -14.28 -18.27 14.66
N MET A 48 -14.14 -16.94 14.50
CA MET A 48 -14.06 -16.28 13.21
C MET A 48 -12.90 -16.82 12.38
N GLU A 49 -11.71 -16.94 12.97
CA GLU A 49 -10.52 -17.46 12.28
C GLU A 49 -10.71 -18.91 11.84
N LYS A 50 -11.32 -19.74 12.67
CA LYS A 50 -11.60 -21.13 12.32
C LYS A 50 -12.57 -21.23 11.14
N LYS A 51 -13.60 -20.38 11.11
CA LYS A 51 -14.63 -20.38 10.06
C LYS A 51 -14.17 -19.67 8.78
N PHE A 52 -13.36 -18.63 8.90
CA PHE A 52 -12.96 -17.73 7.82
C PHE A 52 -11.44 -17.47 7.79
N PRO A 53 -10.58 -18.51 7.73
CA PRO A 53 -9.14 -18.38 7.96
C PRO A 53 -8.40 -17.51 6.94
N LYS A 54 -9.00 -17.29 5.76
CA LYS A 54 -8.39 -16.54 4.64
C LYS A 54 -9.25 -15.38 4.17
N ALA A 55 -10.39 -15.11 4.81
CA ALA A 55 -11.23 -14.01 4.40
C ALA A 55 -10.54 -12.68 4.74
N PRO A 56 -10.49 -11.70 3.83
CA PRO A 56 -9.82 -10.43 4.07
C PRO A 56 -10.40 -9.71 5.29
N GLU A 57 -11.72 -9.69 5.46
CA GLU A 57 -12.37 -9.10 6.64
C GLU A 57 -11.89 -9.75 7.94
N ALA A 58 -11.76 -11.08 7.98
CA ALA A 58 -11.25 -11.79 9.14
C ALA A 58 -9.78 -11.48 9.41
N ILE A 59 -8.96 -11.38 8.35
CA ILE A 59 -7.55 -10.97 8.45
C ILE A 59 -7.46 -9.55 9.03
N PHE A 60 -8.27 -8.61 8.58
CA PHE A 60 -8.28 -7.26 9.10
C PHE A 60 -8.74 -7.23 10.57
N LEU A 61 -9.91 -7.79 10.87
CA LEU A 61 -10.53 -7.75 12.19
C LEU A 61 -9.70 -8.43 13.28
N LYS A 62 -8.96 -9.51 12.97
CA LYS A 62 -8.07 -10.09 13.98
C LYS A 62 -6.86 -9.19 14.29
N ASN A 63 -6.35 -8.50 13.27
CA ASN A 63 -5.16 -7.65 13.40
C ASN A 63 -5.42 -6.36 14.16
N THR A 64 -6.68 -6.00 14.41
CA THR A 64 -7.01 -4.90 15.31
C THR A 64 -6.66 -5.20 16.77
N TYR A 65 -6.37 -6.45 17.11
CA TYR A 65 -5.99 -6.90 18.45
C TYR A 65 -4.54 -7.36 18.56
N GLU A 66 -3.77 -7.21 17.48
CA GLU A 66 -2.34 -7.46 17.50
C GLU A 66 -1.67 -6.41 18.40
N THR A 67 -0.92 -6.87 19.40
CA THR A 67 -0.25 -5.99 20.37
C THR A 67 1.07 -5.48 19.82
N ASP A 68 1.70 -6.23 18.91
CA ASP A 68 2.87 -5.76 18.17
C ASP A 68 2.42 -4.88 16.99
N GLY A 69 2.50 -3.55 17.18
CA GLY A 69 2.15 -2.59 16.15
C GLY A 69 2.94 -2.73 14.84
N ALA A 70 4.20 -3.22 14.89
CA ALA A 70 4.99 -3.45 13.68
C ALA A 70 4.48 -4.69 12.91
N ALA A 71 4.09 -5.74 13.63
CA ALA A 71 3.46 -6.92 13.03
C ALA A 71 2.11 -6.57 12.39
N ALA A 72 1.28 -5.79 13.09
CA ALA A 72 0.01 -5.29 12.57
C ALA A 72 0.22 -4.44 11.30
N TYR A 73 1.19 -3.53 11.31
CA TYR A 73 1.53 -2.69 10.16
C TYR A 73 1.92 -3.52 8.93
N ALA A 74 2.72 -4.57 9.10
CA ALA A 74 3.10 -5.47 8.02
C ALA A 74 1.89 -6.19 7.41
N VAL A 75 0.88 -6.51 8.23
CA VAL A 75 -0.37 -7.08 7.73
C VAL A 75 -1.17 -6.04 6.96
N TYR A 76 -1.33 -4.81 7.48
CA TYR A 76 -2.07 -3.76 6.79
C TYR A 76 -1.43 -3.37 5.45
N LEU A 77 -0.10 -3.33 5.38
CA LEU A 77 0.62 -3.13 4.11
C LEU A 77 0.24 -4.18 3.05
N ARG A 78 0.22 -5.46 3.43
CA ARG A 78 -0.21 -6.53 2.51
C ARG A 78 -1.70 -6.42 2.20
N PHE A 79 -2.50 -6.04 3.19
CA PHE A 79 -3.94 -5.93 3.07
C PHE A 79 -4.35 -4.92 2.00
N VAL A 80 -3.80 -3.70 2.04
CA VAL A 80 -4.14 -2.65 1.05
C VAL A 80 -3.61 -2.96 -0.34
N ARG A 81 -2.54 -3.76 -0.44
CA ARG A 81 -1.99 -4.25 -1.70
C ARG A 81 -2.85 -5.34 -2.32
N ASP A 82 -3.24 -6.34 -1.53
CA ASP A 82 -3.92 -7.54 -2.00
C ASP A 82 -5.44 -7.35 -2.10
N TYR A 83 -6.00 -6.46 -1.29
CA TYR A 83 -7.44 -6.21 -1.17
C TYR A 83 -7.81 -4.72 -1.28
N PRO A 84 -7.35 -3.97 -2.30
CA PRO A 84 -7.57 -2.51 -2.41
C PRO A 84 -9.04 -2.11 -2.60
N LYS A 85 -9.93 -3.05 -2.92
CA LYS A 85 -11.38 -2.79 -3.05
C LYS A 85 -12.18 -3.20 -1.81
N ASN A 86 -11.52 -3.78 -0.80
CA ASN A 86 -12.21 -4.25 0.40
C ASN A 86 -12.66 -3.06 1.26
N ILE A 87 -13.78 -3.23 1.98
CA ILE A 87 -14.35 -2.21 2.85
C ILE A 87 -13.39 -1.71 3.94
N PHE A 88 -12.44 -2.56 4.37
CA PHE A 88 -11.45 -2.23 5.39
C PHE A 88 -10.15 -1.65 4.83
N ALA A 89 -9.97 -1.58 3.51
CA ALA A 89 -8.76 -1.01 2.91
C ALA A 89 -8.49 0.43 3.35
N PRO A 90 -9.47 1.36 3.35
CA PRO A 90 -9.25 2.70 3.88
C PRO A 90 -8.92 2.70 5.38
N GLU A 91 -9.52 1.80 6.17
CA GLU A 91 -9.22 1.69 7.59
C GLU A 91 -7.80 1.13 7.82
N ALA A 92 -7.33 0.20 6.99
CA ALA A 92 -5.95 -0.31 7.04
C ALA A 92 -4.93 0.82 6.77
N TYR A 93 -5.20 1.71 5.81
CA TYR A 93 -4.40 2.93 5.65
C TYR A 93 -4.44 3.80 6.91
N HIS A 94 -5.61 4.02 7.50
CA HIS A 94 -5.74 4.80 8.73
C HIS A 94 -4.91 4.20 9.89
N ARG A 95 -4.92 2.88 10.08
CA ARG A 95 -4.08 2.18 11.07
C ARG A 95 -2.58 2.37 10.80
N MET A 96 -2.16 2.31 9.54
CA MET A 96 -0.78 2.58 9.17
C MET A 96 -0.38 4.03 9.46
N ILE A 97 -1.26 5.01 9.17
CA ILE A 97 -1.03 6.43 9.47
C ILE A 97 -0.90 6.64 10.99
N GLN A 98 -1.79 6.06 11.80
CA GLN A 98 -1.73 6.10 13.26
C GLN A 98 -0.40 5.58 13.79
N TYR A 99 0.04 4.41 13.30
CA TYR A 99 1.31 3.81 13.71
C TYR A 99 2.51 4.68 13.32
N ASP A 100 2.55 5.17 12.08
CA ASP A 100 3.64 6.04 11.61
C ASP A 100 3.69 7.38 12.35
N ALA A 101 2.53 8.00 12.62
CA ALA A 101 2.43 9.23 13.40
C ALA A 101 2.87 9.05 14.85
N ALA A 102 2.41 7.98 15.52
CA ALA A 102 2.82 7.64 16.88
C ALA A 102 4.33 7.35 17.00
N ALA A 103 4.93 6.80 15.94
CA ALA A 103 6.37 6.58 15.84
C ALA A 103 7.17 7.80 15.35
N GLY A 104 6.52 8.95 15.13
CA GLY A 104 7.16 10.18 14.64
C GLY A 104 7.58 10.15 13.16
N ARG A 105 7.22 9.12 12.41
CA ARG A 105 7.52 8.96 10.96
C ARG A 105 6.48 9.70 10.11
N TYR A 106 6.36 11.01 10.32
CA TYR A 106 5.31 11.82 9.70
C TYR A 106 5.34 11.81 8.15
N ALA A 107 6.50 11.66 7.52
CA ALA A 107 6.59 11.55 6.07
C ALA A 107 5.84 10.30 5.53
N LEU A 108 6.02 9.14 6.17
CA LEU A 108 5.31 7.92 5.80
C LEU A 108 3.80 8.03 6.10
N ALA A 109 3.46 8.64 7.23
CA ALA A 109 2.07 8.92 7.57
C ALA A 109 1.42 9.81 6.50
N GLN A 110 2.12 10.85 6.04
CA GLN A 110 1.62 11.78 5.02
C GLN A 110 1.45 11.08 3.66
N ASP A 111 2.42 10.25 3.26
CA ASP A 111 2.32 9.46 2.03
C ASP A 111 1.08 8.54 2.05
N ASN A 112 0.86 7.85 3.18
CA ASN A 112 -0.32 7.01 3.37
C ASN A 112 -1.62 7.83 3.41
N LEU A 113 -1.63 9.03 3.98
CA LEU A 113 -2.78 9.93 3.94
C LEU A 113 -3.10 10.40 2.50
N ILE A 114 -2.07 10.70 1.71
CA ILE A 114 -2.25 11.04 0.28
C ILE A 114 -2.87 9.86 -0.46
N LYS A 115 -2.38 8.64 -0.23
CA LYS A 115 -2.97 7.42 -0.80
C LYS A 115 -4.42 7.22 -0.37
N LEU A 116 -4.70 7.37 0.92
CA LEU A 116 -6.06 7.29 1.46
C LEU A 116 -7.01 8.28 0.77
N ARG A 117 -6.62 9.55 0.63
CA ARG A 117 -7.43 10.58 -0.04
C ARG A 117 -7.59 10.34 -1.54
N THR A 118 -6.55 9.83 -2.19
CA THR A 118 -6.55 9.62 -3.64
C THR A 118 -7.39 8.40 -4.02
N ASP A 119 -7.20 7.29 -3.31
CA ASP A 119 -7.78 6.00 -3.65
C ASP A 119 -9.17 5.82 -3.00
N TYR A 120 -9.44 6.50 -1.87
CA TYR A 120 -10.70 6.39 -1.11
C TYR A 120 -11.25 7.76 -0.67
N PRO A 121 -11.51 8.71 -1.60
CA PRO A 121 -11.85 10.10 -1.28
C PRO A 121 -13.12 10.31 -0.43
N GLY A 122 -14.00 9.30 -0.36
CA GLY A 122 -15.22 9.33 0.46
C GLY A 122 -15.10 8.65 1.82
N SER A 123 -13.91 8.16 2.20
CA SER A 123 -13.74 7.42 3.45
C SER A 123 -13.90 8.30 4.69
N SER A 124 -14.60 7.78 5.70
CA SER A 124 -14.79 8.45 7.00
C SER A 124 -13.47 8.65 7.77
N CYS A 125 -12.47 7.80 7.55
CA CYS A 125 -11.20 7.84 8.28
C CYS A 125 -10.27 8.98 7.85
N ILE A 126 -10.54 9.70 6.74
CA ILE A 126 -9.70 10.82 6.27
C ILE A 126 -9.58 11.91 7.34
N LYS A 127 -10.72 12.37 7.87
CA LYS A 127 -10.73 13.45 8.87
C LYS A 127 -9.97 13.05 10.14
N SER A 128 -10.16 11.82 10.58
CA SER A 128 -9.43 11.27 11.74
C SER A 128 -7.94 11.17 11.47
N ALA A 129 -7.55 10.77 10.26
CA ALA A 129 -6.13 10.68 9.89
C ALA A 129 -5.45 12.05 9.88
N GLU A 130 -6.15 13.10 9.44
CA GLU A 130 -5.63 14.47 9.37
C GLU A 130 -5.26 15.06 10.74
N THR A 131 -5.98 14.70 11.80
CA THR A 131 -5.70 15.21 13.15
C THR A 131 -4.44 14.62 13.78
N LEU A 132 -3.86 13.57 13.18
CA LEU A 132 -2.66 12.89 13.67
C LEU A 132 -1.36 13.65 13.34
N PHE A 133 -1.45 14.69 12.52
CA PHE A 133 -0.32 15.51 12.13
C PHE A 133 -0.26 16.77 13.00
N PRO A 134 0.89 17.09 13.63
CA PRO A 134 1.02 18.32 14.39
C PRO A 134 0.87 19.52 13.45
N ALA A 135 0.03 20.49 13.84
CA ALA A 135 -0.27 21.71 13.09
C ALA A 135 0.98 22.57 12.75
N ALA A 136 2.14 22.26 13.32
CA ALA A 136 3.40 22.98 13.14
C ALA A 136 4.32 22.40 12.02
N LYS A 137 3.88 21.40 11.23
CA LYS A 137 4.69 20.82 10.13
C LYS A 137 3.97 20.72 8.78
N SER A 138 2.81 21.36 8.65
CA SER A 138 2.16 21.52 7.34
C SER A 138 2.85 22.58 6.48
N ASP A 139 3.57 23.53 7.07
CA ASP A 139 3.99 24.73 6.35
C ASP A 139 5.35 24.58 5.65
N GLU A 140 6.25 23.73 6.13
CA GLU A 140 7.54 23.45 5.45
C GLU A 140 7.40 22.51 4.25
N ALA A 141 6.43 21.59 4.25
CA ALA A 141 6.15 20.74 3.08
C ALA A 141 5.29 21.44 2.02
N THR A 142 4.58 22.51 2.40
CA THR A 142 3.70 23.28 1.50
C THR A 142 4.43 24.47 0.85
N GLN A 143 5.43 25.07 1.51
CA GLN A 143 6.16 26.22 0.95
C GLN A 143 7.25 25.88 -0.07
N ALA A 144 7.72 24.63 -0.17
CA ALA A 144 8.67 24.23 -1.22
C ALA A 144 8.03 24.02 -2.60
N ILE A 145 6.69 24.08 -2.72
CA ILE A 145 5.95 23.86 -3.99
C ILE A 145 5.23 25.13 -4.47
N MET A 146 5.24 26.22 -3.69
CA MET A 146 4.44 27.43 -3.95
C MET A 146 5.17 28.61 -4.61
N THR A 147 6.37 28.44 -5.19
CA THR A 147 7.08 29.51 -5.93
C THR A 147 7.23 29.27 -7.43
N ALA A 148 6.59 28.24 -8.01
CA ALA A 148 6.52 28.09 -9.47
C ALA A 148 5.06 28.21 -9.94
N PRO A 149 4.71 29.24 -10.76
CA PRO A 149 3.36 29.38 -11.28
C PRO A 149 3.16 28.39 -12.45
N SER A 150 2.12 27.57 -12.39
CA SER A 150 1.50 27.04 -13.61
C SER A 150 0.04 26.71 -13.35
N ASP A 151 -0.83 27.60 -13.82
CA ASP A 151 -2.26 27.42 -13.91
C ASP A 151 -2.64 26.24 -14.82
N THR A 152 -3.72 25.54 -14.44
CA THR A 152 -4.64 24.72 -15.26
C THR A 152 -4.16 23.38 -15.85
N VAL A 153 -4.57 22.26 -15.23
CA VAL A 153 -5.63 21.31 -15.68
C VAL A 153 -5.52 19.97 -14.89
N ARG A 154 -6.70 19.46 -14.53
CA ARG A 154 -7.13 18.19 -13.90
C ARG A 154 -6.22 16.93 -14.08
N PRO A 155 -6.17 16.00 -13.10
CA PRO A 155 -5.14 14.97 -13.00
C PRO A 155 -5.39 13.81 -13.95
N THR A 156 -4.42 13.54 -14.82
CA THR A 156 -4.28 12.28 -15.56
C THR A 156 -2.83 11.83 -15.40
N GLU A 157 -2.65 10.66 -14.79
CA GLU A 157 -1.47 9.79 -14.88
C GLU A 157 -0.06 10.38 -14.67
N ILE A 158 0.29 10.70 -13.42
CA ILE A 158 1.69 10.72 -12.96
C ILE A 158 2.21 9.29 -12.70
N ASN A 159 2.16 8.45 -13.73
CA ASN A 159 3.05 7.29 -13.88
C ASN A 159 3.68 7.22 -15.29
N ALA A 160 3.42 8.19 -16.18
CA ALA A 160 3.95 8.21 -17.53
C ALA A 160 5.43 8.66 -17.66
N GLY A 161 6.29 8.34 -16.68
CA GLY A 161 7.70 8.71 -16.80
C GLY A 161 8.71 8.04 -15.87
N LYS A 162 8.32 7.53 -14.69
CA LYS A 162 9.27 6.99 -13.69
C LYS A 162 9.30 5.46 -13.67
N LYS A 163 9.94 4.89 -14.70
CA LYS A 163 9.95 3.44 -14.94
C LYS A 163 11.04 2.69 -14.19
N PHE A 164 12.13 3.33 -13.77
CA PHE A 164 13.28 2.61 -13.24
C PHE A 164 13.33 2.61 -11.71
N ARG A 165 13.82 1.50 -11.15
CA ARG A 165 14.04 1.26 -9.72
C ARG A 165 15.39 0.57 -9.51
N LEU A 166 15.95 0.71 -8.31
CA LEU A 166 17.17 0.02 -7.92
C LEU A 166 16.86 -1.16 -7.01
N GLN A 167 17.00 -2.38 -7.51
CA GLN A 167 16.98 -3.56 -6.66
C GLN A 167 18.32 -3.71 -5.94
N VAL A 168 18.30 -3.58 -4.61
CA VAL A 168 19.51 -3.62 -3.75
C VAL A 168 19.57 -4.87 -2.88
N GLY A 169 18.53 -5.70 -2.92
CA GLY A 169 18.47 -6.97 -2.20
C GLY A 169 17.34 -7.86 -2.69
N ALA A 170 17.48 -9.16 -2.44
CA ALA A 170 16.47 -10.19 -2.67
C ALA A 170 16.58 -11.21 -1.54
N PHE A 171 15.56 -11.30 -0.70
CA PHE A 171 15.61 -12.09 0.53
C PHE A 171 14.46 -13.10 0.56
N SER A 172 14.74 -14.34 0.97
CA SER A 172 13.68 -15.29 1.31
C SER A 172 13.06 -15.03 2.68
N ASP A 173 13.75 -14.26 3.53
CA ASP A 173 13.31 -13.89 4.87
C ASP A 173 12.84 -12.43 4.90
N GLN A 174 11.61 -12.23 5.37
CA GLN A 174 10.98 -10.91 5.48
C GLN A 174 11.73 -9.99 6.45
N LYS A 175 12.26 -10.52 7.56
CA LYS A 175 12.98 -9.74 8.57
C LYS A 175 14.24 -9.10 7.97
N ASN A 176 15.01 -9.87 7.21
CA ASN A 176 16.21 -9.37 6.53
C ASN A 176 15.89 -8.27 5.51
N ALA A 177 14.79 -8.41 4.77
CA ALA A 177 14.31 -7.37 3.86
C ALA A 177 13.89 -6.09 4.61
N GLN A 178 13.24 -6.24 5.76
CA GLN A 178 12.83 -5.12 6.62
C GLN A 178 14.02 -4.41 7.25
N GLU A 179 15.03 -5.14 7.74
CA GLU A 179 16.26 -4.57 8.29
C GLU A 179 17.01 -3.75 7.23
N LEU A 180 17.11 -4.25 6.00
CA LEU A 180 17.71 -3.49 4.90
C LEU A 180 16.92 -2.22 4.59
N LYS A 181 15.59 -2.32 4.52
CA LYS A 181 14.72 -1.16 4.33
C LYS A 181 14.93 -0.12 5.42
N GLN A 182 14.89 -0.52 6.69
CA GLN A 182 15.08 0.38 7.83
C GLN A 182 16.45 1.06 7.78
N LYS A 183 17.52 0.30 7.53
CA LYS A 183 18.89 0.84 7.41
C LYS A 183 19.00 1.87 6.30
N LEU A 184 18.43 1.60 5.13
CA LEU A 184 18.50 2.51 3.99
C LEU A 184 17.58 3.73 4.18
N THR A 185 16.39 3.55 4.75
CA THR A 185 15.49 4.66 5.08
C THR A 185 16.13 5.59 6.12
N ALA A 186 16.80 5.06 7.15
CA ALA A 186 17.51 5.86 8.15
C ALA A 186 18.63 6.71 7.55
N LYS A 187 19.15 6.33 6.38
CA LYS A 187 20.17 7.06 5.62
C LYS A 187 19.59 7.99 4.55
N GLY A 188 18.26 8.13 4.49
CA GLY A 188 17.58 9.02 3.56
C GLY A 188 17.34 8.44 2.16
N TYR A 189 17.58 7.14 1.94
CA TYR A 189 17.21 6.52 0.68
C TYR A 189 15.70 6.27 0.67
N THR A 190 14.97 7.02 -0.16
CA THR A 190 13.51 6.96 -0.27
C THR A 190 13.09 7.27 -1.73
N PRO A 191 11.98 6.70 -2.24
CA PRO A 191 11.14 5.66 -1.62
C PRO A 191 11.81 4.27 -1.60
N ILE A 192 11.39 3.40 -0.68
CA ILE A 192 11.77 1.97 -0.66
C ILE A 192 10.52 1.10 -0.74
N GLU A 193 10.41 0.35 -1.83
CA GLU A 193 9.31 -0.56 -2.14
C GLU A 193 9.78 -2.02 -1.98
N PHE A 194 8.86 -2.91 -1.61
CA PHE A 194 9.07 -4.35 -1.74
C PHE A 194 8.34 -4.87 -2.97
N SER A 195 8.96 -5.84 -3.64
CA SER A 195 8.34 -6.61 -4.72
C SER A 195 8.57 -8.10 -4.44
N GLU A 196 7.71 -8.97 -4.95
CA GLU A 196 7.83 -10.42 -4.75
C GLU A 196 8.15 -11.11 -6.07
N LYS A 197 9.05 -12.09 -6.04
CA LYS A 197 9.38 -12.89 -7.21
C LYS A 197 9.67 -14.32 -6.83
N THR A 198 9.02 -15.27 -7.49
CA THR A 198 9.36 -16.69 -7.37
C THR A 198 10.54 -17.02 -8.28
N VAL A 199 11.62 -17.57 -7.71
CA VAL A 199 12.79 -18.05 -8.44
C VAL A 199 13.08 -19.47 -7.97
N ASN A 200 13.09 -20.44 -8.89
CA ASN A 200 13.31 -21.86 -8.60
C ASN A 200 12.41 -22.40 -7.47
N GLY A 201 11.12 -22.02 -7.49
CA GLY A 201 10.14 -22.45 -6.48
C GLY A 201 10.24 -21.76 -5.12
N LYS A 202 11.19 -20.84 -4.92
CA LYS A 202 11.31 -20.04 -3.69
C LYS A 202 10.76 -18.62 -3.92
N ASN A 203 9.88 -18.14 -3.04
CA ASN A 203 9.43 -16.75 -3.07
C ASN A 203 10.51 -15.84 -2.47
N LEU A 204 10.90 -14.80 -3.18
CA LEU A 204 11.89 -13.81 -2.76
C LEU A 204 11.24 -12.44 -2.66
N ILE A 205 11.57 -11.73 -1.59
CA ILE A 205 11.23 -10.34 -1.32
C ILE A 205 12.36 -9.49 -1.85
N LEU A 206 12.10 -8.79 -2.94
CA LEU A 206 12.99 -7.84 -3.58
C LEU A 206 12.87 -6.49 -2.89
N VAL A 207 14.00 -5.87 -2.58
CA VAL A 207 14.05 -4.52 -1.99
C VAL A 207 14.43 -3.53 -3.07
N TRP A 208 13.49 -2.66 -3.43
CA TRP A 208 13.64 -1.67 -4.50
C TRP A 208 13.75 -0.26 -3.92
N VAL A 209 14.68 0.53 -4.43
CA VAL A 209 15.01 1.88 -3.94
C VAL A 209 14.86 2.90 -5.06
N GLY A 210 14.32 4.07 -4.69
CA GLY A 210 14.19 5.25 -5.55
C GLY A 210 13.10 5.10 -6.60
N ALA A 211 12.90 6.12 -7.41
CA ALA A 211 12.00 6.11 -8.57
C ALA A 211 12.56 7.03 -9.64
N TYR A 212 13.08 6.45 -10.72
CA TYR A 212 13.90 7.18 -11.71
C TYR A 212 13.24 7.21 -13.07
N ALA A 213 13.35 8.34 -13.75
CA ALA A 213 12.77 8.53 -15.07
C ALA A 213 13.60 7.83 -16.16
N THR A 214 14.92 7.85 -16.01
CA THR A 214 15.86 7.26 -16.96
C THR A 214 16.70 6.17 -16.29
N ARG A 215 17.24 5.27 -17.12
CA ARG A 215 18.17 4.23 -16.65
C ARG A 215 19.47 4.86 -16.17
N GLU A 216 19.90 5.95 -16.78
CA GLU A 216 21.09 6.72 -16.44
C GLU A 216 20.97 7.33 -15.05
N ASP A 217 19.81 7.91 -14.69
CA ASP A 217 19.57 8.46 -13.35
C ASP A 217 19.55 7.37 -12.29
N ALA A 218 18.91 6.22 -12.60
CA ALA A 218 18.96 5.05 -11.74
C ALA A 218 20.41 4.59 -11.55
N LYS A 219 21.20 4.50 -12.62
CA LYS A 219 22.60 4.08 -12.56
C LYS A 219 23.44 4.99 -11.67
N LYS A 220 23.33 6.32 -11.82
CA LYS A 220 24.07 7.29 -10.97
C LYS A 220 23.74 7.11 -9.49
N ALA A 221 22.46 6.95 -9.16
CA ALA A 221 22.03 6.69 -7.79
C ALA A 221 22.50 5.32 -7.28
N GLY A 222 22.46 4.29 -8.13
CA GLY A 222 22.97 2.95 -7.82
C GLY A 222 24.47 2.94 -7.53
N ASP A 223 25.28 3.64 -8.33
CA ASP A 223 26.73 3.76 -8.12
C ASP A 223 27.04 4.46 -6.79
N THR A 224 26.19 5.41 -6.40
CA THR A 224 26.27 6.07 -5.08
C THR A 224 25.96 5.08 -3.95
N ILE A 225 24.89 4.29 -4.07
CA ILE A 225 24.55 3.25 -3.08
C ILE A 225 25.67 2.20 -3.00
N LYS A 226 26.23 1.78 -4.14
CA LYS A 226 27.31 0.81 -4.19
C LYS A 226 28.56 1.29 -3.46
N SER A 227 28.97 2.54 -3.69
CA SER A 227 30.15 3.11 -3.04
C SER A 227 29.93 3.39 -1.55
N LYS A 228 28.80 4.00 -1.18
CA LYS A 228 28.53 4.43 0.21
C LYS A 228 28.06 3.31 1.13
N GLU A 229 27.22 2.43 0.61
CA GLU A 229 26.58 1.37 1.40
C GLU A 229 27.26 0.01 1.24
N GLN A 230 28.20 -0.11 0.29
CA GLN A 230 28.84 -1.37 -0.09
C GLN A 230 27.82 -2.43 -0.52
N LEU A 231 26.70 -1.98 -1.11
CA LEU A 231 25.62 -2.83 -1.61
C LEU A 231 25.66 -2.92 -3.13
N ASN A 232 25.54 -4.13 -3.67
CA ASN A 232 25.30 -4.28 -5.10
C ASN A 232 23.88 -3.84 -5.45
N TYR A 233 23.69 -3.39 -6.69
CA TYR A 233 22.38 -3.02 -7.21
C TYR A 233 22.16 -3.61 -8.61
N SER A 234 20.88 -3.73 -8.97
CA SER A 234 20.43 -3.97 -10.35
C SER A 234 19.33 -2.98 -10.69
N ILE A 235 19.34 -2.47 -11.91
CA ILE A 235 18.28 -1.57 -12.38
C ILE A 235 17.15 -2.44 -12.91
N VAL A 236 15.94 -2.22 -12.41
CA VAL A 236 14.72 -2.89 -12.87
C VAL A 236 13.75 -1.85 -13.43
N GLU A 237 13.04 -2.23 -14.48
CA GLU A 237 11.99 -1.42 -15.10
C GLU A 237 10.62 -1.91 -14.61
N LYS A 238 9.73 -0.96 -14.29
CA LYS A 238 8.37 -1.16 -13.81
C LYS A 238 7.37 -0.71 -14.86
#